data_AF-A0A537QBN6-F1
#
_entry.id   AF-A0A537QBN6-F1
#
_cell.length_a   1.000
_cell.length_b   1.000
_cell.length_c   1.000
_cell.angle_alpha   90.00
_cell.angle_beta   90.00
_cell.angle_gamma   90.00
#
_symmetry.space_group_name_H-M   'P 1'
#
loop_
_entity.id
_entity.type
_entity.pdbx_description
1 polymer ?
#
loop_
_entity_poly.entity_id
_entity_poly.type
_entity_poly.pdbx_seq_one_letter_code
_entity_poly.pdbx_strand_id
1 'polypeptide(L)'
;MTDNPFFEAWTTPFGLPPFDRIRPEHFPPAFDRGMTEQTAEIAAITGAAAAPSFANTIEALERSGRLLDRVGRVFFNLDASDSNDALEAIARDYAPRLARH
;
A
#
# COMPACT_ATOMS: atom_id res chain seq x y z
N MET A 1 14.34 14.25 -3.86
CA MET A 1 13.54 13.08 -3.45
C MET A 1 12.43 13.62 -2.57
N THR A 2 11.19 13.42 -2.96
CA THR A 2 10.03 13.88 -2.19
C THR A 2 9.94 13.04 -0.92
N ASP A 3 10.00 13.68 0.25
CA ASP A 3 9.92 13.02 1.55
C ASP A 3 8.50 12.45 1.74
N ASN A 4 8.32 11.15 1.51
CA ASN A 4 7.02 10.47 1.66
C ASN A 4 7.09 9.50 2.85
N PRO A 5 6.37 9.77 3.96
CA PRO A 5 6.42 8.96 5.17
C PRO A 5 6.06 7.47 4.98
N PHE A 6 5.34 7.12 3.91
CA PHE A 6 5.01 5.72 3.62
C PHE A 6 6.22 4.89 3.16
N PHE A 7 7.27 5.53 2.65
CA PHE A 7 8.49 4.86 2.15
C PHE A 7 9.56 4.67 3.23
N GLU A 8 9.27 5.08 4.46
CA GLU A 8 10.15 4.97 5.61
C GLU A 8 9.71 3.84 6.56
N ALA A 9 10.63 3.37 7.38
CA ALA A 9 10.27 2.58 8.55
C ALA A 9 9.73 3.53 9.64
N TRP A 10 8.52 3.24 10.13
CA TRP A 10 7.95 4.02 11.23
C TRP A 10 8.57 3.59 12.56
N THR A 11 9.16 4.54 13.27
CA THR A 11 9.77 4.34 14.60
C THR A 11 8.87 4.85 15.74
N THR A 12 7.63 5.18 15.42
CA THR A 12 6.57 5.53 16.38
C THR A 12 6.24 4.34 17.28
N PRO A 13 5.69 4.56 18.48
CA PRO A 13 5.24 3.48 19.36
C PRO A 13 4.32 2.51 18.62
N PHE A 14 4.60 1.20 18.72
CA PHE A 14 3.84 0.12 18.06
C PHE A 14 3.76 0.20 16.53
N GLY A 15 4.58 1.05 15.88
CA GLY A 15 4.49 1.28 14.45
C GLY A 15 3.22 2.02 14.04
N LEU A 16 2.74 2.94 14.89
CA LEU A 16 1.63 3.84 14.54
C LEU A 16 1.97 4.70 13.31
N PRO A 17 1.01 4.98 12.41
CA PRO A 17 1.26 5.92 11.32
C PRO A 17 1.70 7.28 11.87
N PRO A 18 2.75 7.92 11.31
CA PRO A 18 3.15 9.28 11.68
C PRO A 18 2.16 10.29 11.06
N PHE A 19 0.93 10.32 11.61
CA PHE A 19 -0.18 11.12 11.09
C PHE A 19 0.15 12.62 10.99
N ASP A 20 1.05 13.13 11.82
CA ASP A 20 1.57 14.50 11.80
C ASP A 20 2.35 14.84 10.51
N ARG A 21 2.90 13.83 9.83
CA ARG A 21 3.66 13.98 8.59
C ARG A 21 2.87 13.58 7.35
N ILE A 22 1.81 12.79 7.49
CA ILE A 22 1.03 12.25 6.36
C ILE A 22 0.10 13.34 5.82
N ARG A 23 0.07 13.50 4.49
CA ARG A 23 -0.72 14.51 3.78
C ARG A 23 -1.37 13.88 2.55
N PRO A 24 -2.48 14.45 2.02
CA PRO A 24 -3.17 13.92 0.85
C PRO A 24 -2.25 13.63 -0.34
N GLU A 25 -1.28 14.51 -0.63
CA GLU A 25 -0.33 14.38 -1.73
C GLU A 25 0.60 13.15 -1.63
N HIS A 26 0.70 12.52 -0.45
CA HIS A 26 1.52 11.33 -0.24
C HIS A 26 0.83 10.04 -0.69
N PHE A 27 -0.51 10.00 -0.75
CA PHE A 27 -1.25 8.77 -1.07
C PHE A 27 -1.10 8.33 -2.52
N PRO A 28 -1.29 9.18 -3.54
CA PRO A 28 -1.19 8.76 -4.94
C PRO A 28 0.14 8.06 -5.28
N PRO A 29 1.33 8.68 -5.03
CA PRO A 29 2.60 8.02 -5.34
C PRO A 29 2.84 6.78 -4.48
N ALA A 30 2.26 6.69 -3.28
CA ALA A 30 2.41 5.52 -2.42
C ALA A 30 1.52 4.34 -2.84
N PHE A 31 0.29 4.61 -3.29
CA PHE A 31 -0.57 3.61 -3.94
C PHE A 31 0.06 3.10 -5.24
N ASP A 32 0.53 3.99 -6.11
CA ASP A 32 1.18 3.63 -7.37
C ASP A 32 2.38 2.71 -7.16
N ARG A 33 3.24 3.08 -6.20
CA ARG A 33 4.39 2.27 -5.83
C ARG A 33 3.97 0.95 -5.20
N GLY A 34 3.00 0.96 -4.27
CA GLY A 34 2.49 -0.24 -3.61
C GLY A 34 1.92 -1.26 -4.60
N MET A 35 1.11 -0.82 -5.56
CA MET A 35 0.59 -1.67 -6.65
C MET A 35 1.74 -2.22 -7.49
N THR A 36 2.68 -1.36 -7.92
CA THR A 36 3.85 -1.77 -8.72
C THR A 36 4.70 -2.84 -8.02
N GLU A 37 5.00 -2.62 -6.73
CA GLU A 37 5.77 -3.58 -5.92
C GLU A 37 5.01 -4.90 -5.76
N GLN A 38 3.72 -4.86 -5.45
CA GLN A 38 2.94 -6.10 -5.29
C GLN A 38 2.81 -6.88 -6.60
N THR A 39 2.60 -6.22 -7.75
CA THR A 39 2.58 -6.89 -9.05
C THR A 39 3.90 -7.60 -9.32
N ALA A 40 5.04 -6.98 -8.99
CA ALA A 40 6.35 -7.61 -9.14
C ALA A 40 6.53 -8.82 -8.20
N GLU A 41 6.06 -8.72 -6.95
CA GLU A 41 6.08 -9.83 -5.99
C GLU A 41 5.20 -11.00 -6.47
N ILE A 42 3.99 -10.73 -6.97
CA ILE A 42 3.09 -11.74 -7.54
C ILE A 42 3.71 -12.38 -8.79
N ALA A 43 4.35 -11.59 -9.66
CA ALA A 43 5.05 -12.11 -10.84
C ALA A 43 6.19 -13.05 -10.44
N ALA A 44 6.93 -12.74 -9.38
CA ALA A 44 7.99 -13.61 -8.86
C ALA A 44 7.42 -14.93 -8.29
N ILE A 45 6.29 -14.88 -7.59
CA ILE A 45 5.60 -16.07 -7.05
C ILE A 45 5.10 -16.97 -8.17
N THR A 46 4.39 -16.38 -9.14
CA THR A 46 3.76 -17.10 -10.25
C THR A 46 4.75 -17.58 -11.32
N GLY A 47 5.90 -16.90 -11.45
CA GLY A 47 6.98 -17.27 -12.36
C GLY A 47 8.03 -18.22 -11.77
N ALA A 48 7.86 -18.67 -10.53
CA ALA A 48 8.82 -19.53 -9.87
C ALA A 48 8.91 -20.91 -10.54
N ALA A 49 10.13 -21.36 -10.89
CA ALA A 49 10.36 -22.66 -11.50
C ALA A 49 10.35 -23.84 -10.50
N ALA A 50 10.45 -23.53 -9.19
CA ALA A 50 10.38 -24.54 -8.15
C ALA A 50 8.97 -25.13 -8.03
N ALA A 51 8.85 -26.39 -7.58
CA ALA A 51 7.55 -26.98 -7.30
C ALA A 51 6.79 -26.14 -6.24
N PRO A 52 5.47 -25.95 -6.40
CA PRO A 52 4.69 -25.15 -5.46
C PRO A 52 4.66 -25.79 -4.08
N SER A 53 4.75 -24.95 -3.06
CA SER A 53 4.73 -25.29 -1.64
C SER A 53 3.96 -24.22 -0.88
N PHE A 54 3.59 -24.51 0.36
CA PHE A 54 2.94 -23.50 1.20
C PHE A 54 3.80 -22.23 1.36
N ALA A 55 5.12 -22.40 1.56
CA ALA A 55 6.04 -21.29 1.78
C ALA A 55 6.23 -20.40 0.54
N ASN A 56 6.43 -20.99 -0.64
CA ASN A 56 6.70 -20.22 -1.87
C ASN A 56 5.44 -19.72 -2.59
N THR A 57 4.25 -20.18 -2.17
CA THR A 57 2.98 -19.74 -2.76
C THR A 57 2.14 -19.01 -1.73
N ILE A 58 1.61 -19.68 -0.70
CA ILE A 58 0.65 -19.07 0.25
C ILE A 58 1.34 -18.04 1.15
N GLU A 59 2.42 -18.42 1.82
CA GLU A 59 3.16 -17.52 2.71
C GLU A 59 3.79 -16.35 1.95
N ALA A 60 4.19 -16.57 0.69
CA ALA A 60 4.69 -15.52 -0.17
C ALA A 60 3.57 -14.54 -0.60
N LEU A 61 2.39 -15.05 -0.94
CA LEU A 61 1.22 -14.22 -1.27
C LEU A 61 0.78 -13.37 -0.07
N GLU A 62 0.70 -13.96 1.12
CA GLU A 62 0.38 -13.26 2.39
C GLU A 62 1.40 -12.16 2.73
N ARG A 63 2.65 -12.30 2.29
CA ARG A 63 3.70 -11.30 2.48
C ARG A 63 3.74 -10.22 1.41
N SER A 64 3.06 -10.41 0.29
CA SER A 64 3.04 -9.45 -0.81
C SER A 64 2.24 -8.19 -0.45
N GLY A 65 2.54 -7.08 -1.11
CA GLY A 65 1.73 -5.86 -1.03
C GLY A 65 1.81 -5.12 0.31
N ARG A 66 2.87 -5.33 1.11
CA ARG A 66 3.00 -4.67 2.43
C ARG A 66 2.90 -3.14 2.36
N LEU A 67 3.51 -2.51 1.34
CA LEU A 67 3.39 -1.06 1.16
C LEU A 67 1.95 -0.68 0.82
N LEU A 68 1.30 -1.42 -0.09
CA LEU A 68 -0.08 -1.16 -0.50
C LEU A 68 -1.05 -1.28 0.67
N ASP A 69 -0.94 -2.35 1.46
CA ASP A 69 -1.75 -2.57 2.67
C ASP A 69 -1.52 -1.45 3.69
N ARG A 70 -0.26 -1.06 3.94
CA ARG A 70 0.07 0.05 4.85
C ARG A 70 -0.60 1.36 4.43
N VAL A 71 -0.49 1.72 3.15
CA VAL A 71 -1.07 2.98 2.61
C VAL A 71 -2.59 2.92 2.67
N GLY A 72 -3.19 1.79 2.25
CA GLY A 72 -4.64 1.57 2.25
C GLY A 72 -5.25 1.67 3.65
N ARG A 73 -4.62 1.06 4.66
CA ARG A 73 -5.11 1.13 6.05
C ARG A 73 -5.22 2.56 6.56
N VAL A 74 -4.22 3.41 6.27
CA VAL A 74 -4.25 4.82 6.68
C VAL A 74 -5.24 5.62 5.84
N PHE A 75 -5.24 5.43 4.52
CA PHE A 75 -6.09 6.16 3.62
C PHE A 75 -7.58 5.94 3.93
N PHE A 76 -8.01 4.68 3.98
CA PHE A 76 -9.42 4.36 4.20
C PHE A 76 -9.88 4.65 5.63
N ASN A 77 -8.95 4.68 6.60
CA ASN A 77 -9.28 5.18 7.94
C ASN A 77 -9.61 6.68 7.88
N LEU A 78 -8.73 7.50 7.31
CA LEU A 78 -8.94 8.95 7.21
C LEU A 78 -10.15 9.29 6.34
N ASP A 79 -10.31 8.65 5.18
CA ASP A 79 -11.46 8.87 4.29
C ASP A 79 -12.81 8.52 4.96
N ALA A 80 -12.82 7.59 5.91
CA ALA A 80 -14.03 7.24 6.65
C ALA A 80 -14.28 8.12 7.88
N SER A 81 -13.24 8.63 8.54
CA SER A 81 -13.37 9.31 9.85
C SER A 81 -13.14 10.83 9.82
N ASP A 82 -12.33 11.31 8.90
CA ASP A 82 -11.85 12.71 8.82
C ASP A 82 -11.51 13.10 7.36
N SER A 83 -12.48 12.90 6.47
CA SER A 83 -12.27 13.14 5.03
C SER A 83 -12.30 14.63 4.67
N ASN A 84 -11.84 14.93 3.46
CA ASN A 84 -11.87 16.24 2.85
C ASN A 84 -11.87 16.11 1.31
N ASP A 85 -12.12 17.21 0.60
CA ASP A 85 -12.20 17.22 -0.87
C ASP A 85 -10.99 16.58 -1.57
N ALA A 86 -9.79 16.70 -1.00
CA ALA A 86 -8.58 16.09 -1.58
C ALA A 86 -8.57 14.57 -1.39
N LEU A 87 -8.92 14.06 -0.20
CA LEU A 87 -9.03 12.62 0.04
C LEU A 87 -10.16 11.99 -0.77
N GLU A 88 -11.32 12.64 -0.86
CA GLU A 88 -12.42 12.16 -1.71
C GLU A 88 -12.05 12.11 -3.19
N ALA A 89 -11.32 13.11 -3.69
CA ALA A 89 -10.84 13.12 -5.07
C ALA A 89 -9.88 11.95 -5.33
N ILE A 90 -8.98 11.67 -4.39
CA ILE A 90 -8.09 10.51 -4.45
C ILE A 90 -8.90 9.22 -4.42
N ALA A 91 -9.91 9.10 -3.55
CA ALA A 91 -10.76 7.92 -3.46
C ALA A 91 -11.48 7.63 -4.79
N ARG A 92 -12.04 8.65 -5.43
CA ARG A 92 -12.71 8.51 -6.74
C ARG A 92 -11.75 8.04 -7.84
N ASP A 93 -10.52 8.53 -7.85
CA ASP A 93 -9.51 8.14 -8.84
C ASP A 93 -8.95 6.73 -8.58
N TYR A 94 -8.64 6.41 -7.32
CA TYR A 94 -7.95 5.17 -6.97
C TYR A 94 -8.87 3.98 -6.74
N ALA A 95 -10.13 4.15 -6.34
CA ALA A 95 -11.06 3.04 -6.14
C ALA A 95 -11.13 2.09 -7.35
N PRO A 96 -11.37 2.54 -8.60
CA PRO A 96 -11.39 1.64 -9.76
C PRO A 96 -10.02 1.04 -10.09
N ARG A 97 -8.92 1.75 -9.78
CA ARG A 97 -7.55 1.27 -10.03
C ARG A 97 -7.19 0.14 -9.08
N LEU A 98 -7.51 0.31 -7.80
CA LEU A 98 -7.34 -0.69 -6.74
C LEU A 98 -8.25 -1.91 -6.95
N ALA A 99 -9.47 -1.71 -7.43
CA ALA A 99 -10.38 -2.82 -7.74
C ALA A 99 -9.90 -3.68 -8.93
N ARG A 100 -9.12 -3.10 -9.84
CA ARG A 100 -8.54 -3.80 -10.99
C ARG A 100 -7.24 -4.55 -10.64
N HIS A 101 -6.50 -4.04 -9.65
CA HIS A 101 -5.23 -4.59 -9.18
C HIS A 101 -5.44 -5.87 -8.38
#